data_AF-A0A7W0PQ70-F1
#
_entry.id   AF-A0A7W0PQ70-F1
#
_cell.length_a   1.000
_cell.length_b   1.000
_cell.length_c   1.000
_cell.angle_alpha   90.00
_cell.angle_beta   90.00
_cell.angle_gamma   90.00
#
_symmetry.space_group_name_H-M   'P 1'
#
loop_
_entity.id
_entity.type
_entity.pdbx_description
1 polymer ?
#
loop_
_entity_poly.entity_id
_entity_poly.type
_entity_poly.pdbx_seq_one_letter_code
_entity_poly.pdbx_strand_id
1 'polypeptide(L)'
;MAQAKSRTSGAGTDEGNRAPLTPPLSKGLDTTTPGTTSAAGNGFEYAVDDEGLDYRRRYRGLIGVASKVPIRDRSVLSLVYTPGVAEACLAIKEDPLRSYDLTCRGNTVAIMTDGSDIFGRESGPPEAAIPLAEAKSVIFKTFAGIDAFPICLSTHDVGEIVETGVSISPTFGAICLDDISSPRAFTIADNLDKAADIPVFSNQHHGTAILVLGALYNALKITGKELGEVSVVLSGAGIAGIGVARLLTRAGVKNLVVCDRAGAIHRYRPERMNWAKAYVAKETNLDQRTGSLATMLKGADVFIGLSTGDIVTEEMIRDMAANPIVFALAVPNPEIQPEAARAGGARVVATGRSDFPNVMDVSLVFPGFFRGLLDSGARNIRLRMMLGAARALAGMVPDNELHADNIVPRIFDFRVAPAIAAAVVRAAIDTGEASREVSAEDVAAKTRRYVYEGRLQPARSSVRKEDRSLREEAIDLRERHGGILEIRSKIPIRDHHILNTLYVPPKALVPSHVIRDDPSTVTELTAKGNLVAIVTDGSAVLGLGDIGPQAALPVMEGKAVLFQTLAGVEAFPICLASRDPDEIVRIVTAIAPSFGGINLED
;
A
#
# COMPACT_ATOMS: atom_id res chain seq x y z
N MET A 1 -73.60 18.61 36.99
CA MET A 1 -73.40 19.63 38.04
C MET A 1 -72.17 20.44 37.65
N ALA A 2 -72.34 21.75 37.43
CA ALA A 2 -71.36 22.83 37.23
C ALA A 2 -70.28 22.66 36.12
N GLN A 3 -70.45 23.29 34.94
CA GLN A 3 -69.99 24.65 34.55
C GLN A 3 -68.46 24.69 34.27
N ALA A 4 -67.92 24.81 33.05
CA ALA A 4 -68.13 25.71 31.90
C ALA A 4 -67.39 27.07 31.99
N LYS A 5 -66.79 27.45 30.84
CA LYS A 5 -66.33 28.78 30.34
C LYS A 5 -64.85 29.11 30.64
N SER A 6 -64.06 29.72 29.74
CA SER A 6 -64.34 30.60 28.59
C SER A 6 -63.15 30.62 27.60
N ARG A 7 -63.35 30.39 26.28
CA ARG A 7 -63.44 31.37 25.15
C ARG A 7 -62.08 31.89 24.60
N THR A 8 -61.72 31.48 23.37
CA THR A 8 -61.66 32.25 22.07
C THR A 8 -60.52 33.27 22.01
N SER A 9 -59.73 33.46 20.95
CA SER A 9 -59.94 33.50 19.48
C SER A 9 -58.55 33.64 18.79
N GLY A 10 -58.34 33.08 17.58
CA GLY A 10 -58.04 33.77 16.29
C GLY A 10 -56.72 34.55 16.23
N ALA A 11 -55.92 34.66 15.17
CA ALA A 11 -55.90 34.25 13.76
C ALA A 11 -54.51 34.67 13.19
N GLY A 12 -54.10 34.16 12.03
CA GLY A 12 -53.00 34.72 11.20
C GLY A 12 -51.68 33.93 11.26
N THR A 13 -51.38 33.08 10.28
CA THR A 13 -50.57 33.36 9.05
C THR A 13 -49.14 33.80 9.34
N ASP A 14 -48.15 32.93 9.10
CA ASP A 14 -47.12 33.19 8.09
C ASP A 14 -46.25 31.95 7.80
N GLU A 15 -45.97 31.73 6.52
CA GLU A 15 -44.99 30.77 6.01
C GLU A 15 -43.57 31.33 6.20
N GLY A 16 -42.64 30.49 6.66
CA GLY A 16 -41.26 30.95 6.89
C GLY A 16 -40.27 29.81 7.11
N ASN A 17 -39.84 29.21 6.01
CA ASN A 17 -38.50 28.69 5.72
C ASN A 17 -37.61 28.28 6.94
N ARG A 18 -37.56 26.99 7.29
CA ARG A 18 -36.60 26.44 8.27
C ARG A 18 -35.32 25.97 7.56
N ALA A 19 -34.25 26.74 7.69
CA ALA A 19 -32.88 26.29 7.49
C ALA A 19 -32.41 25.45 8.71
N PRO A 20 -31.53 24.45 8.53
CA PRO A 20 -31.09 23.58 9.62
C PRO A 20 -30.08 24.25 10.56
N LEU A 21 -30.23 23.93 11.84
CA LEU A 21 -29.50 24.43 13.00
C LEU A 21 -27.99 24.14 12.95
N THR A 22 -27.17 25.20 12.96
CA THR A 22 -25.77 25.16 13.40
C THR A 22 -25.68 25.22 14.93
N PRO A 23 -24.92 24.35 15.62
CA PRO A 23 -24.68 24.47 17.05
C PRO A 23 -23.67 25.59 17.36
N PRO A 24 -23.72 26.21 18.55
CA PRO A 24 -22.94 27.41 18.86
C PRO A 24 -21.48 27.10 19.18
N LEU A 25 -20.58 27.91 18.63
CA LEU A 25 -19.17 27.99 19.02
C LEU A 25 -19.05 28.58 20.43
N SER A 26 -18.65 27.78 21.41
CA SER A 26 -18.28 28.26 22.75
C SER A 26 -16.86 28.84 22.71
N LYS A 27 -16.75 30.14 23.02
CA LYS A 27 -15.51 30.83 23.38
C LYS A 27 -15.09 30.46 24.81
N GLY A 28 -13.81 30.15 24.99
CA GLY A 28 -13.17 30.01 26.30
C GLY A 28 -11.87 29.21 26.21
N LEU A 29 -10.85 29.73 25.52
CA LEU A 29 -9.48 29.21 25.60
C LEU A 29 -8.82 29.81 26.84
N ASP A 30 -8.76 29.01 27.90
CA ASP A 30 -7.81 29.22 28.99
C ASP A 30 -6.47 28.64 28.52
N THR A 31 -5.43 29.46 28.56
CA THR A 31 -4.10 29.12 28.04
C THR A 31 -3.38 28.21 29.02
N THR A 32 -3.61 26.89 28.90
CA THR A 32 -2.71 25.88 29.44
C THR A 32 -1.85 25.34 28.30
N THR A 33 -0.54 25.31 28.54
CA THR A 33 0.49 24.75 27.66
C THR A 33 0.08 23.35 27.20
N PRO A 34 0.24 22.97 25.91
CA PRO A 34 -0.04 21.61 25.47
C PRO A 34 0.84 20.64 26.24
N GLY A 35 0.23 19.76 27.04
CA GLY A 35 0.96 18.70 27.73
C GLY A 35 1.54 17.73 26.71
N THR A 36 2.85 17.59 26.69
CA THR A 36 3.53 16.49 25.99
C THR A 36 3.46 15.25 26.88
N THR A 37 2.93 14.15 26.37
CA THR A 37 3.06 12.85 27.05
C THR A 37 4.43 12.27 26.73
N SER A 38 5.33 12.32 27.71
CA SER A 38 6.55 11.51 27.73
C SER A 38 6.22 10.14 28.28
N ALA A 39 5.95 9.16 27.41
CA ALA A 39 5.99 7.75 27.81
C ALA A 39 7.46 7.36 28.06
N ALA A 40 7.75 6.80 29.23
CA ALA A 40 9.09 6.38 29.61
C ALA A 40 9.57 5.24 28.68
N GLY A 41 10.33 5.61 27.65
CA GLY A 41 10.92 4.68 26.68
C GLY A 41 11.06 5.30 25.29
N ASN A 42 12.20 5.93 25.01
CA ASN A 42 12.70 6.29 23.67
C ASN A 42 11.93 7.36 22.84
N GLY A 43 12.07 8.62 23.23
CA GLY A 43 12.50 9.70 22.32
C GLY A 43 11.60 10.19 21.19
N PHE A 44 10.35 9.71 21.05
CA PHE A 44 9.39 10.27 20.09
C PHE A 44 8.28 11.01 20.84
N GLU A 45 8.40 12.32 20.97
CA GLU A 45 7.35 13.17 21.55
C GLU A 45 6.25 13.41 20.52
N TYR A 46 5.01 13.06 20.88
CA TYR A 46 3.82 13.44 20.11
C TYR A 46 2.86 14.24 21.00
N ALA A 47 2.20 15.23 20.39
CA ALA A 47 1.23 16.05 21.09
C ALA A 47 -0.03 15.23 21.38
N VAL A 48 -0.62 15.43 22.56
CA VAL A 48 -1.92 14.86 22.92
C VAL A 48 -3.03 15.38 21.97
N ASP A 49 -2.81 16.55 21.36
CA ASP A 49 -3.68 17.20 20.36
C ASP A 49 -3.13 17.02 18.93
N ASP A 50 -2.88 15.77 18.53
CA ASP A 50 -2.48 15.44 17.16
C ASP A 50 -3.72 15.34 16.25
N GLU A 51 -3.78 16.18 15.22
CA GLU A 51 -4.89 16.23 14.24
C GLU A 51 -5.12 14.86 13.58
N GLY A 52 -4.06 14.07 13.36
CA GLY A 52 -4.17 12.73 12.79
C GLY A 52 -4.87 11.74 13.70
N LEU A 53 -4.64 11.82 15.02
CA LEU A 53 -5.36 11.04 16.02
C LEU A 53 -6.84 11.44 16.10
N ASP A 54 -7.17 12.74 16.09
CA ASP A 54 -8.57 13.21 16.08
C ASP A 54 -9.34 12.68 14.87
N TYR A 55 -8.75 12.78 13.67
CA TYR A 55 -9.35 12.22 12.46
C TYR A 55 -9.63 10.72 12.61
N ARG A 56 -8.65 9.96 13.07
CA ARG A 56 -8.80 8.51 13.23
C ARG A 56 -9.89 8.14 14.22
N ARG A 57 -9.98 8.83 15.37
CA ARG A 57 -11.06 8.62 16.35
C ARG A 57 -12.44 8.94 15.78
N ARG A 58 -12.56 10.03 15.02
CA ARG A 58 -13.84 10.45 14.42
C ARG A 58 -14.36 9.45 13.38
N TYR A 59 -13.47 8.89 12.58
CA TYR A 59 -13.82 8.04 11.44
C TYR A 59 -13.58 6.54 11.66
N ARG A 60 -13.02 6.16 12.82
CA ARG A 60 -12.56 4.80 13.16
C ARG A 60 -11.66 4.25 12.06
N GLY A 61 -10.48 4.86 11.92
CA GLY A 61 -9.51 4.57 10.86
C GLY A 61 -9.71 5.37 9.57
N LEU A 62 -8.88 5.08 8.57
CA LEU A 62 -8.83 5.84 7.30
C LEU A 62 -9.57 5.18 6.13
N ILE A 63 -9.89 3.89 6.24
CA ILE A 63 -10.59 3.12 5.20
C ILE A 63 -11.91 2.56 5.70
N GLY A 64 -12.77 2.16 4.76
CA GLY A 64 -13.88 1.27 5.03
C GLY A 64 -14.26 0.42 3.82
N VAL A 65 -15.08 -0.61 4.03
CA VAL A 65 -15.62 -1.44 2.95
C VAL A 65 -16.97 -0.87 2.50
N ALA A 66 -17.23 -0.79 1.20
CA ALA A 66 -18.48 -0.26 0.65
C ALA A 66 -19.03 -1.08 -0.51
N SER A 67 -20.35 -1.03 -0.70
CA SER A 67 -21.01 -1.57 -1.89
C SER A 67 -20.90 -0.61 -3.07
N LYS A 68 -20.42 -1.12 -4.21
CA LYS A 68 -20.49 -0.47 -5.53
C LYS A 68 -21.93 -0.38 -6.05
N VAL A 69 -22.82 -1.25 -5.56
CA VAL A 69 -24.22 -1.37 -6.00
C VAL A 69 -25.16 -1.23 -4.79
N PRO A 70 -25.74 -0.05 -4.54
CA PRO A 70 -26.58 0.16 -3.38
C PRO A 70 -27.89 -0.64 -3.49
N ILE A 71 -28.21 -1.42 -2.45
CA ILE A 71 -29.47 -2.15 -2.36
C ILE A 71 -30.59 -1.15 -2.03
N ARG A 72 -31.46 -0.88 -3.01
CA ARG A 72 -32.57 0.09 -2.87
C ARG A 72 -33.95 -0.56 -2.88
N ASP A 73 -34.04 -1.75 -3.45
CA ASP A 73 -35.27 -2.50 -3.61
C ASP A 73 -34.99 -4.01 -3.68
N ARG A 74 -36.06 -4.78 -3.76
CA ARG A 74 -36.02 -6.24 -3.87
C ARG A 74 -35.33 -6.71 -5.16
N SER A 75 -35.48 -5.97 -6.27
CA SER A 75 -34.92 -6.36 -7.56
C SER A 75 -33.38 -6.31 -7.51
N VAL A 76 -32.81 -5.22 -6.99
CA VAL A 76 -31.36 -5.10 -6.80
C VAL A 76 -30.85 -6.15 -5.81
N LEU A 77 -31.57 -6.38 -4.71
CA LEU A 77 -31.21 -7.42 -3.74
C LEU A 77 -31.11 -8.81 -4.41
N SER A 78 -32.04 -9.14 -5.32
CA SER A 78 -32.03 -10.41 -6.05
C SER A 78 -30.90 -10.56 -7.07
N LEU A 79 -30.24 -9.47 -7.47
CA LEU A 79 -29.04 -9.48 -8.33
C LEU A 79 -27.74 -9.54 -7.52
N VAL A 80 -27.69 -8.79 -6.42
CA VAL A 80 -26.50 -8.68 -5.54
C VAL A 80 -26.33 -9.94 -4.70
N TYR A 81 -27.43 -10.55 -4.26
CA TYR A 81 -27.48 -11.75 -3.43
C TYR A 81 -28.41 -12.81 -4.04
N THR A 82 -29.17 -13.54 -3.23
CA THR A 82 -30.01 -14.64 -3.71
C THR A 82 -31.29 -14.15 -4.42
N PRO A 83 -31.71 -14.81 -5.51
CA PRO A 83 -31.11 -16.01 -6.12
C PRO A 83 -30.00 -15.72 -7.17
N GLY A 84 -29.84 -14.50 -7.67
CA GLY A 84 -28.98 -14.19 -8.82
C GLY A 84 -27.48 -14.46 -8.61
N VAL A 85 -26.98 -14.32 -7.38
CA VAL A 85 -25.57 -14.57 -7.04
C VAL A 85 -25.11 -16.00 -7.36
N ALA A 86 -26.02 -16.98 -7.35
CA ALA A 86 -25.69 -18.37 -7.65
C ALA A 86 -25.11 -18.55 -9.06
N GLU A 87 -25.54 -17.72 -10.02
CA GLU A 87 -25.05 -17.80 -11.40
C GLU A 87 -23.58 -17.37 -11.50
N ALA A 88 -23.18 -16.36 -10.73
CA ALA A 88 -21.77 -15.96 -10.65
C ALA A 88 -20.92 -17.06 -10.01
N CYS A 89 -21.44 -17.75 -8.99
CA CYS A 89 -20.77 -18.91 -8.39
C CYS A 89 -20.57 -20.04 -9.41
N LEU A 90 -21.62 -20.41 -10.15
CA LEU A 90 -21.55 -21.46 -11.16
C LEU A 90 -20.58 -21.09 -12.29
N ALA A 91 -20.61 -19.84 -12.77
CA ALA A 91 -19.67 -19.32 -13.75
C ALA A 91 -18.20 -19.45 -13.31
N ILE A 92 -17.90 -19.16 -12.04
CA ILE A 92 -16.53 -19.27 -11.51
C ILE A 92 -16.17 -20.73 -11.24
N LYS A 93 -17.14 -21.57 -10.86
CA LYS A 93 -16.91 -23.02 -10.72
C LYS A 93 -16.51 -23.66 -12.05
N GLU A 94 -17.14 -23.23 -13.15
CA GLU A 94 -16.81 -23.68 -14.50
C GLU A 94 -15.46 -23.12 -15.00
N ASP A 95 -15.21 -21.83 -14.74
CA ASP A 95 -13.94 -21.17 -15.08
C ASP A 95 -13.46 -20.28 -13.91
N PRO A 96 -12.50 -20.76 -13.10
CA PRO A 96 -11.98 -20.02 -11.95
C PRO A 96 -11.40 -18.64 -12.29
N LEU A 97 -10.95 -18.40 -13.53
CA LEU A 97 -10.41 -17.10 -13.95
C LEU A 97 -11.50 -16.02 -14.03
N ARG A 98 -12.77 -16.40 -14.19
CA ARG A 98 -13.89 -15.44 -14.14
C ARG A 98 -14.03 -14.78 -12.77
N SER A 99 -13.41 -15.31 -11.72
CA SER A 99 -13.37 -14.65 -10.41
C SER A 99 -12.75 -13.25 -10.48
N TYR A 100 -11.81 -12.99 -11.39
CA TYR A 100 -11.22 -11.67 -11.56
C TYR A 100 -12.20 -10.65 -12.17
N ASP A 101 -13.22 -11.10 -12.90
CA ASP A 101 -14.18 -10.22 -13.58
C ASP A 101 -15.52 -10.12 -12.84
N LEU A 102 -15.89 -11.17 -12.11
CA LEU A 102 -17.18 -11.30 -11.42
C LEU A 102 -17.15 -10.90 -9.94
N THR A 103 -15.96 -10.64 -9.38
CA THR A 103 -15.75 -10.31 -7.96
C THR A 103 -14.74 -9.19 -7.77
N CYS A 104 -14.64 -8.65 -6.55
CA CYS A 104 -13.63 -7.67 -6.20
C CYS A 104 -12.18 -8.12 -6.42
N ARG A 105 -11.93 -9.45 -6.50
CA ARG A 105 -10.60 -10.05 -6.69
C ARG A 105 -9.76 -9.37 -7.78
N GLY A 106 -10.39 -9.00 -8.90
CA GLY A 106 -9.74 -8.33 -10.03
C GLY A 106 -9.08 -6.98 -9.72
N ASN A 107 -9.44 -6.36 -8.60
CA ASN A 107 -8.96 -5.03 -8.22
C ASN A 107 -8.45 -4.96 -6.77
N THR A 108 -8.43 -6.08 -6.04
CA THR A 108 -8.09 -6.10 -4.62
C THR A 108 -6.66 -6.57 -4.38
N VAL A 109 -5.93 -5.85 -3.52
CA VAL A 109 -4.56 -6.19 -3.10
C VAL A 109 -4.53 -6.43 -1.60
N ALA A 110 -3.97 -7.55 -1.15
CA ALA A 110 -3.70 -7.76 0.28
C ALA A 110 -2.42 -7.02 0.67
N ILE A 111 -2.50 -6.02 1.56
CA ILE A 111 -1.31 -5.44 2.19
C ILE A 111 -0.98 -6.32 3.40
N MET A 112 -0.06 -7.25 3.21
CA MET A 112 0.29 -8.27 4.20
C MET A 112 1.54 -7.87 4.97
N THR A 113 1.43 -7.89 6.31
CA THR A 113 2.50 -7.48 7.21
C THR A 113 2.43 -8.27 8.52
N ASP A 114 3.57 -8.51 9.16
CA ASP A 114 3.65 -9.03 10.54
C ASP A 114 3.98 -7.91 11.55
N GLY A 115 4.07 -6.65 11.09
CA GLY A 115 4.37 -5.49 11.92
C GLY A 115 5.78 -5.45 12.52
N SER A 116 6.69 -6.31 12.06
CA SER A 116 7.99 -6.49 12.71
C SER A 116 9.03 -5.43 12.37
N ASP A 117 8.81 -4.61 11.34
CA ASP A 117 9.75 -3.56 10.91
C ASP A 117 9.13 -2.15 10.88
N ILE A 118 7.98 -1.95 11.54
CA ILE A 118 7.29 -0.64 11.58
C ILE A 118 8.15 0.44 12.23
N PHE A 119 8.88 0.09 13.30
CA PHE A 119 9.68 1.04 14.09
C PHE A 119 11.18 0.92 13.77
N GLY A 120 11.54 0.26 12.67
CA GLY A 120 12.90 0.00 12.20
C GLY A 120 13.80 -0.87 13.11
N ARG A 121 13.70 -0.77 14.44
CA ARG A 121 14.52 -1.51 15.42
C ARG A 121 13.73 -2.24 16.50
N GLU A 122 12.46 -1.90 16.71
CA GLU A 122 11.59 -2.49 17.72
C GLU A 122 10.34 -3.04 17.04
N SER A 123 9.84 -4.19 17.51
CA SER A 123 8.57 -4.75 17.08
C SER A 123 7.46 -4.23 17.99
N GLY A 124 6.31 -3.87 17.42
CA GLY A 124 5.08 -3.67 18.19
C GLY A 124 4.16 -4.90 18.11
N PRO A 125 3.00 -4.84 18.77
CA PRO A 125 1.92 -5.78 18.45
C PRO A 125 1.53 -5.64 16.96
N PRO A 126 1.05 -6.72 16.30
CA PRO A 126 0.61 -6.67 14.90
C PRO A 126 -0.38 -5.55 14.59
N GLU A 127 -1.24 -5.22 15.55
CA GLU A 127 -2.23 -4.15 15.48
C GLU A 127 -1.61 -2.76 15.25
N ALA A 128 -0.37 -2.54 15.70
CA ALA A 128 0.34 -1.29 15.47
C ALA A 128 0.68 -1.08 13.99
N ALA A 129 0.61 -2.13 13.15
CA ALA A 129 0.81 -2.05 11.70
C ALA A 129 -0.41 -1.48 10.97
N ILE A 130 -1.61 -1.65 11.54
CA ILE A 130 -2.88 -1.34 10.88
C ILE A 130 -2.94 0.11 10.41
N PRO A 131 -2.57 1.13 11.21
CA PRO A 131 -2.61 2.52 10.75
C PRO A 131 -1.82 2.78 9.46
N LEU A 132 -0.63 2.20 9.33
CA LEU A 132 0.23 2.36 8.14
C LEU A 132 -0.34 1.61 6.94
N ALA A 133 -0.84 0.39 7.15
CA ALA A 133 -1.49 -0.37 6.09
C ALA A 133 -2.76 0.32 5.58
N GLU A 134 -3.56 0.93 6.45
CA GLU A 134 -4.70 1.77 6.05
C GLU A 134 -4.26 3.00 5.25
N ALA A 135 -3.20 3.68 5.67
CA ALA A 135 -2.66 4.82 4.94
C ALA A 135 -2.24 4.41 3.51
N LYS A 136 -1.51 3.31 3.37
CA LYS A 136 -1.12 2.74 2.06
C LYS A 136 -2.35 2.35 1.23
N SER A 137 -3.39 1.81 1.86
CA SER A 137 -4.66 1.50 1.19
C SER A 137 -5.32 2.73 0.58
N VAL A 138 -5.30 3.87 1.28
CA VAL A 138 -5.79 5.14 0.73
C VAL A 138 -4.91 5.63 -0.42
N ILE A 139 -3.59 5.45 -0.38
CA ILE A 139 -2.69 5.81 -1.49
C ILE A 139 -2.99 4.96 -2.74
N PHE A 140 -3.14 3.64 -2.58
CA PHE A 140 -3.59 2.74 -3.66
C PHE A 140 -4.91 3.21 -4.28
N LYS A 141 -5.90 3.50 -3.43
CA LYS A 141 -7.21 3.96 -3.89
C LYS A 141 -7.12 5.32 -4.56
N THR A 142 -6.34 6.26 -4.04
CA THR A 142 -6.27 7.65 -4.56
C THR A 142 -5.57 7.72 -5.91
N PHE A 143 -4.42 7.07 -6.05
CA PHE A 143 -3.56 7.26 -7.23
C PHE A 143 -3.77 6.21 -8.33
N ALA A 144 -4.45 5.10 -8.04
CA ALA A 144 -4.62 4.00 -9.00
C ALA A 144 -6.00 3.33 -8.98
N GLY A 145 -6.90 3.72 -8.06
CA GLY A 145 -8.22 3.12 -7.95
C GLY A 145 -8.21 1.66 -7.52
N ILE A 146 -7.17 1.25 -6.81
CA ILE A 146 -6.97 -0.12 -6.35
C ILE A 146 -7.57 -0.27 -4.96
N ASP A 147 -8.29 -1.37 -4.76
CA ASP A 147 -8.93 -1.72 -3.50
C ASP A 147 -7.94 -2.51 -2.62
N ALA A 148 -6.96 -1.82 -2.06
CA ALA A 148 -5.99 -2.46 -1.17
C ALA A 148 -6.55 -2.61 0.25
N PHE A 149 -6.33 -3.78 0.86
CA PHE A 149 -6.90 -4.16 2.14
C PHE A 149 -5.81 -4.64 3.12
N PRO A 150 -5.74 -4.10 4.34
CA PRO A 150 -4.77 -4.52 5.37
C PRO A 150 -4.99 -5.96 5.85
N ILE A 151 -3.93 -6.76 5.87
CA ILE A 151 -3.85 -8.09 6.51
C ILE A 151 -2.62 -8.11 7.42
N CYS A 152 -2.81 -7.73 8.67
CA CYS A 152 -1.81 -7.78 9.74
C CYS A 152 -1.84 -9.16 10.42
N LEU A 153 -0.70 -9.84 10.45
CA LEU A 153 -0.55 -11.21 10.91
C LEU A 153 -0.03 -11.27 12.36
N SER A 154 -0.62 -12.13 13.18
CA SER A 154 -0.19 -12.37 14.58
C SER A 154 0.94 -13.39 14.72
N THR A 155 1.67 -13.67 13.66
CA THR A 155 2.77 -14.64 13.64
C THR A 155 4.01 -14.03 12.97
N HIS A 156 5.18 -14.47 13.43
CA HIS A 156 6.48 -14.15 12.82
C HIS A 156 7.13 -15.38 12.20
N ASP A 157 6.46 -16.54 12.23
CA ASP A 157 6.98 -17.75 11.59
C ASP A 157 6.88 -17.62 10.07
N VAL A 158 7.98 -17.94 9.39
CA VAL A 158 8.07 -17.80 7.93
C VAL A 158 7.13 -18.76 7.22
N GLY A 159 7.00 -19.99 7.71
CA GLY A 159 6.13 -21.00 7.12
C GLY A 159 4.67 -20.59 7.26
N GLU A 160 4.24 -20.21 8.46
CA GLU A 160 2.86 -19.79 8.73
C GLU A 160 2.47 -18.54 7.95
N ILE A 161 3.36 -17.55 7.78
CA ILE A 161 3.09 -16.37 6.95
C ILE A 161 2.92 -16.76 5.48
N VAL A 162 3.77 -17.66 4.97
CA VAL A 162 3.69 -18.13 3.57
C VAL A 162 2.40 -18.93 3.36
N GLU A 163 2.09 -19.87 4.24
CA GLU A 163 0.87 -20.69 4.21
C GLU A 163 -0.37 -19.79 4.27
N THR A 164 -0.41 -18.84 5.21
CA THR A 164 -1.50 -17.87 5.31
C THR A 164 -1.68 -17.06 4.02
N GLY A 165 -0.59 -16.53 3.46
CA GLY A 165 -0.63 -15.75 2.22
C GLY A 165 -1.13 -16.55 1.02
N VAL A 166 -0.71 -17.81 0.88
CA VAL A 166 -1.21 -18.73 -0.15
C VAL A 166 -2.69 -19.02 0.07
N SER A 167 -3.08 -19.34 1.31
CA SER A 167 -4.45 -19.76 1.62
C SER A 167 -5.46 -18.63 1.48
N ILE A 168 -5.12 -17.36 1.72
CA ILE A 168 -6.05 -16.23 1.49
C ILE A 168 -6.08 -15.72 0.03
N SER A 169 -5.17 -16.20 -0.83
CA SER A 169 -5.04 -15.75 -2.23
C SER A 169 -6.30 -15.85 -3.11
N PRO A 170 -7.29 -16.73 -2.87
CA PRO A 170 -8.54 -16.74 -3.63
C PRO A 170 -9.32 -15.41 -3.58
N THR A 171 -9.10 -14.61 -2.53
CA THR A 171 -9.78 -13.31 -2.33
C THR A 171 -9.10 -12.18 -3.12
N PHE A 172 -7.80 -12.30 -3.36
CA PHE A 172 -6.96 -11.19 -3.81
C PHE A 172 -6.46 -11.37 -5.24
N GLY A 173 -6.21 -10.24 -5.90
CA GLY A 173 -5.56 -10.19 -7.21
C GLY A 173 -4.03 -10.07 -7.12
N ALA A 174 -3.50 -9.60 -6.00
CA ALA A 174 -2.07 -9.52 -5.70
C ALA A 174 -1.81 -9.44 -4.19
N ILE A 175 -0.58 -9.76 -3.77
CA ILE A 175 -0.09 -9.58 -2.41
C ILE A 175 0.98 -8.49 -2.41
N CYS A 176 0.84 -7.54 -1.49
CA CYS A 176 1.80 -6.49 -1.19
C CYS A 176 2.41 -6.75 0.19
N LEU A 177 3.64 -7.25 0.25
CA LEU A 177 4.39 -7.42 1.49
C LEU A 177 4.93 -6.08 1.98
N ASP A 178 4.78 -5.82 3.27
CA ASP A 178 5.24 -4.57 3.86
C ASP A 178 5.61 -4.68 5.35
N ASP A 179 6.51 -3.81 5.79
CA ASP A 179 6.95 -3.69 7.18
C ASP A 179 7.35 -5.04 7.84
N ILE A 180 8.02 -5.92 7.08
CA ILE A 180 8.53 -7.23 7.54
C ILE A 180 10.05 -7.18 7.63
N SER A 181 10.58 -7.56 8.78
CA SER A 181 12.02 -7.44 9.08
C SER A 181 12.91 -8.39 8.26
N SER A 182 14.11 -7.89 7.94
CA SER A 182 15.17 -8.66 7.27
C SER A 182 15.90 -9.59 8.25
N PRO A 183 16.34 -10.80 7.85
CA PRO A 183 16.34 -11.33 6.49
C PRO A 183 15.10 -12.16 6.12
N ARG A 184 14.19 -12.43 7.05
CA ARG A 184 13.05 -13.34 6.81
C ARG A 184 12.11 -12.85 5.72
N ALA A 185 11.96 -11.53 5.56
CA ALA A 185 11.15 -10.94 4.50
C ALA A 185 11.54 -11.41 3.10
N PHE A 186 12.83 -11.68 2.85
CA PHE A 186 13.27 -12.26 1.58
C PHE A 186 12.79 -13.69 1.38
N THR A 187 12.88 -14.53 2.43
CA THR A 187 12.39 -15.91 2.36
C THR A 187 10.87 -15.93 2.15
N ILE A 188 10.14 -15.07 2.86
CA ILE A 188 8.69 -14.94 2.72
C ILE A 188 8.33 -14.51 1.30
N ALA A 189 8.97 -13.46 0.78
CA ALA A 189 8.74 -12.99 -0.59
C ALA A 189 9.06 -14.06 -1.64
N ASP A 190 10.23 -14.70 -1.56
CA ASP A 190 10.67 -15.70 -2.53
C ASP A 190 9.82 -16.98 -2.50
N ASN A 191 9.28 -17.35 -1.33
CA ASN A 191 8.42 -18.53 -1.21
C ASN A 191 6.98 -18.23 -1.65
N LEU A 192 6.43 -17.07 -1.27
CA LEU A 192 5.11 -16.64 -1.73
C LEU A 192 5.08 -16.42 -3.25
N ASP A 193 6.10 -15.78 -3.83
CA ASP A 193 6.19 -15.57 -5.29
C ASP A 193 6.20 -16.89 -6.08
N LYS A 194 6.67 -17.99 -5.47
CA LYS A 194 6.66 -19.33 -6.08
C LYS A 194 5.38 -20.12 -5.82
N ALA A 195 4.75 -19.91 -4.66
CA ALA A 195 3.65 -20.73 -4.18
C ALA A 195 2.27 -20.11 -4.45
N ALA A 196 2.17 -18.79 -4.55
CA ALA A 196 0.92 -18.10 -4.82
C ALA A 196 0.68 -17.99 -6.33
N ASP A 197 -0.57 -18.17 -6.76
CA ASP A 197 -1.01 -17.98 -8.15
C ASP A 197 -1.24 -16.50 -8.54
N ILE A 198 -0.80 -15.57 -7.69
CA ILE A 198 -0.95 -14.12 -7.83
C ILE A 198 0.37 -13.40 -7.57
N PRO A 199 0.62 -12.23 -8.18
CA PRO A 199 1.88 -11.53 -8.05
C PRO A 199 2.13 -11.07 -6.61
N VAL A 200 3.38 -11.23 -6.15
CA VAL A 200 3.83 -10.86 -4.81
C VAL A 200 4.87 -9.75 -4.90
N PHE A 201 4.48 -8.54 -4.50
CA PHE A 201 5.35 -7.36 -4.50
C PHE A 201 5.73 -7.00 -3.07
N SER A 202 6.98 -6.63 -2.82
CA SER A 202 7.40 -6.04 -1.54
C SER A 202 7.72 -4.57 -1.72
N ASN A 203 7.03 -3.68 -0.98
CA ASN A 203 7.25 -2.24 -1.07
C ASN A 203 8.66 -1.85 -0.64
N GLN A 204 9.10 -2.37 0.50
CA GLN A 204 10.44 -2.08 1.03
C GLN A 204 11.54 -2.62 0.10
N HIS A 205 11.32 -3.75 -0.59
CA HIS A 205 12.28 -4.37 -1.52
C HIS A 205 12.20 -3.78 -2.95
N HIS A 206 11.12 -4.08 -3.67
CA HIS A 206 10.95 -3.72 -5.10
C HIS A 206 10.61 -2.23 -5.26
N GLY A 207 9.69 -1.70 -4.45
CA GLY A 207 9.23 -0.32 -4.52
C GLY A 207 10.38 0.68 -4.34
N THR A 208 11.14 0.52 -3.27
CA THR A 208 12.34 1.34 -3.01
C THR A 208 13.38 1.23 -4.13
N ALA A 209 13.62 0.03 -4.64
CA ALA A 209 14.60 -0.19 -5.71
C ALA A 209 14.21 0.54 -7.00
N ILE A 210 12.94 0.44 -7.42
CA ILE A 210 12.42 1.15 -8.61
C ILE A 210 12.52 2.66 -8.44
N LEU A 211 12.13 3.18 -7.27
CA LEU A 211 12.20 4.60 -6.93
C LEU A 211 13.64 5.12 -7.02
N VAL A 212 14.58 4.43 -6.37
CA VAL A 212 16.00 4.80 -6.36
C VAL A 212 16.61 4.76 -7.75
N LEU A 213 16.34 3.72 -8.54
CA LEU A 213 16.84 3.64 -9.91
C LEU A 213 16.26 4.74 -10.80
N GLY A 214 14.97 5.06 -10.67
CA GLY A 214 14.33 6.15 -11.41
C GLY A 214 14.94 7.51 -11.11
N ALA A 215 15.12 7.83 -9.83
CA ALA A 215 15.79 9.05 -9.40
C ALA A 215 17.27 9.10 -9.86
N LEU A 216 17.97 7.96 -9.79
CA LEU A 216 19.37 7.86 -10.21
C LEU A 216 19.54 8.13 -11.71
N TYR A 217 18.64 7.66 -12.58
CA TYR A 217 18.70 7.98 -14.02
C TYR A 217 18.73 9.49 -14.27
N ASN A 218 17.89 10.25 -13.56
CA ASN A 218 17.84 11.70 -13.71
C ASN A 218 19.04 12.41 -13.04
N ALA A 219 19.49 11.94 -11.88
CA ALA A 219 20.68 12.48 -11.22
C ALA A 219 21.96 12.27 -12.06
N LEU A 220 22.07 11.14 -12.76
CA LEU A 220 23.18 10.85 -13.67
C LEU A 220 23.19 11.81 -14.87
N LYS A 221 22.04 12.13 -15.46
CA LYS A 221 21.92 13.17 -16.50
C LYS A 221 22.44 14.53 -16.01
N ILE A 222 22.10 14.94 -14.78
CA ILE A 222 22.54 16.21 -14.18
C ILE A 222 24.06 16.27 -13.98
N THR A 223 24.67 15.13 -13.65
CA THR A 223 26.11 15.04 -13.37
C THR A 223 26.95 14.68 -14.60
N GLY A 224 26.31 14.31 -15.72
CA GLY A 224 26.97 13.88 -16.95
C GLY A 224 27.68 12.54 -16.79
N LYS A 225 27.19 11.65 -15.91
CA LYS A 225 27.80 10.35 -15.61
C LYS A 225 26.98 9.20 -16.19
N GLU A 226 27.63 8.11 -16.55
CA GLU A 226 26.99 6.91 -17.08
C GLU A 226 26.78 5.83 -15.99
N LEU A 227 25.62 5.16 -16.00
CA LEU A 227 25.24 4.18 -14.97
C LEU A 227 26.27 3.04 -14.82
N GLY A 228 26.89 2.63 -15.93
CA GLY A 228 27.86 1.53 -15.95
C GLY A 228 29.28 1.92 -15.51
N GLU A 229 29.54 3.21 -15.29
CA GLU A 229 30.87 3.75 -14.97
C GLU A 229 30.95 4.31 -13.55
N VAL A 230 29.81 4.67 -12.96
CA VAL A 230 29.76 5.21 -11.60
C VAL A 230 30.14 4.20 -10.52
N SER A 231 30.76 4.72 -9.47
CA SER A 231 31.00 4.04 -8.20
C SER A 231 29.91 4.40 -7.18
N VAL A 232 29.22 3.38 -6.69
CA VAL A 232 28.06 3.52 -5.79
C VAL A 232 28.40 2.93 -4.43
N VAL A 233 28.15 3.70 -3.37
CA VAL A 233 28.23 3.24 -1.98
C VAL A 233 26.85 3.31 -1.36
N LEU A 234 26.37 2.16 -0.89
CA LEU A 234 25.07 2.03 -0.24
C LEU A 234 25.28 1.78 1.27
N SER A 235 24.69 2.60 2.14
CA SER A 235 24.63 2.34 3.58
C SER A 235 23.30 1.72 3.95
N GLY A 236 23.32 0.51 4.51
CA GLY A 236 22.14 -0.25 4.91
C GLY A 236 22.06 -1.61 4.23
N ALA A 237 22.11 -2.68 5.02
CA ALA A 237 22.00 -4.06 4.51
C ALA A 237 20.70 -4.74 4.98
N GLY A 238 19.64 -3.93 5.12
CA GLY A 238 18.26 -4.39 5.33
C GLY A 238 17.58 -4.79 4.02
N ILE A 239 16.26 -4.96 4.06
CA ILE A 239 15.48 -5.38 2.88
C ILE A 239 15.59 -4.38 1.72
N ALA A 240 15.46 -3.08 2.02
CA ALA A 240 15.55 -2.01 1.04
C ALA A 240 16.95 -1.90 0.43
N GLY A 241 17.99 -1.84 1.25
CA GLY A 241 19.37 -1.69 0.78
C GLY A 241 19.84 -2.86 -0.09
N ILE A 242 19.52 -4.10 0.29
CA ILE A 242 19.83 -5.27 -0.54
C ILE A 242 19.00 -5.27 -1.84
N GLY A 243 17.72 -4.88 -1.79
CA GLY A 243 16.88 -4.76 -2.99
C GLY A 243 17.40 -3.76 -4.00
N VAL A 244 17.73 -2.56 -3.52
CA VAL A 244 18.34 -1.49 -4.33
C VAL A 244 19.65 -1.98 -4.92
N ALA A 245 20.55 -2.56 -4.11
CA ALA A 245 21.82 -3.08 -4.61
C ALA A 245 21.62 -4.11 -5.73
N ARG A 246 20.72 -5.09 -5.54
CA ARG A 246 20.43 -6.13 -6.52
C ARG A 246 19.84 -5.58 -7.82
N LEU A 247 18.95 -4.60 -7.74
CA LEU A 247 18.35 -3.99 -8.93
C LEU A 247 19.37 -3.10 -9.66
N LEU A 248 20.16 -2.29 -8.94
CA LEU A 248 21.19 -1.44 -9.55
C LEU A 248 22.25 -2.27 -10.28
N THR A 249 22.73 -3.36 -9.67
CA THR A 249 23.64 -4.31 -10.34
C THR A 249 23.01 -4.89 -11.61
N ARG A 250 21.74 -5.31 -11.55
CA ARG A 250 21.00 -5.84 -12.72
C ARG A 250 20.69 -4.77 -13.78
N ALA A 251 20.60 -3.51 -13.39
CA ALA A 251 20.40 -2.37 -14.29
C ALA A 251 21.69 -1.95 -15.00
N GLY A 252 22.85 -2.37 -14.50
CA GLY A 252 24.15 -2.17 -15.15
C GLY A 252 25.24 -1.51 -14.30
N VAL A 253 24.98 -1.18 -13.02
CA VAL A 253 26.02 -0.64 -12.13
C VAL A 253 27.08 -1.70 -11.87
N LYS A 254 28.35 -1.40 -12.22
CA LYS A 254 29.48 -2.33 -12.07
C LYS A 254 30.17 -2.21 -10.72
N ASN A 255 30.32 -0.99 -10.22
CA ASN A 255 31.08 -0.70 -9.00
C ASN A 255 30.10 -0.33 -7.87
N LEU A 256 29.64 -1.32 -7.11
CA LEU A 256 28.72 -1.12 -6.00
C LEU A 256 29.27 -1.75 -4.72
N VAL A 257 29.34 -0.98 -3.63
CA VAL A 257 29.68 -1.48 -2.30
C VAL A 257 28.53 -1.24 -1.34
N VAL A 258 28.10 -2.29 -0.64
CA VAL A 258 27.11 -2.18 0.45
C VAL A 258 27.85 -2.15 1.78
N CYS A 259 27.52 -1.21 2.64
CA CYS A 259 28.01 -1.09 4.01
C CYS A 259 26.91 -1.39 5.02
N ASP A 260 27.29 -2.03 6.12
CA ASP A 260 26.46 -2.10 7.31
C ASP A 260 27.24 -1.58 8.54
N ARG A 261 26.72 -1.84 9.75
CA ARG A 261 27.35 -1.38 11.00
C ARG A 261 28.77 -1.93 11.23
N ALA A 262 29.20 -2.97 10.51
CA ALA A 262 30.56 -3.50 10.58
C ALA A 262 31.47 -2.97 9.46
N GLY A 263 30.98 -2.10 8.58
CA GLY A 263 31.70 -1.58 7.42
C GLY A 263 31.29 -2.25 6.12
N ALA A 264 32.17 -2.24 5.13
CA ALA A 264 31.93 -2.83 3.81
C ALA A 264 31.59 -4.33 3.90
N ILE A 265 30.56 -4.75 3.19
CA ILE A 265 30.22 -6.15 2.98
C ILE A 265 31.10 -6.69 1.86
N HIS A 266 31.78 -7.79 2.12
CA HIS A 266 32.62 -8.49 1.15
C HIS A 266 32.50 -10.00 1.35
N ARG A 267 32.99 -10.77 0.37
CA ARG A 267 32.99 -12.23 0.45
C ARG A 267 33.79 -12.69 1.66
N TYR A 268 33.28 -13.69 2.35
CA TYR A 268 33.90 -14.31 3.53
C TYR A 268 34.11 -13.38 4.74
N ARG A 269 33.46 -12.21 4.79
CA ARG A 269 33.46 -11.37 6.00
C ARG A 269 32.89 -12.16 7.19
N PRO A 270 33.58 -12.27 8.34
CA PRO A 270 33.09 -13.05 9.47
C PRO A 270 32.04 -12.30 10.31
N GLU A 271 32.07 -10.96 10.35
CA GLU A 271 31.20 -10.19 11.25
C GLU A 271 29.81 -9.91 10.68
N ARG A 272 28.79 -10.12 11.53
CA ARG A 272 27.40 -9.65 11.34
C ARG A 272 26.80 -10.04 9.97
N MET A 273 27.19 -11.19 9.44
CA MET A 273 26.67 -11.74 8.19
C MET A 273 25.41 -12.58 8.42
N ASN A 274 24.55 -12.59 7.42
CA ASN A 274 23.46 -13.54 7.27
C ASN A 274 23.44 -14.02 5.80
N TRP A 275 22.55 -14.95 5.48
CA TRP A 275 22.48 -15.52 4.14
C TRP A 275 22.21 -14.46 3.06
N ALA A 276 21.34 -13.46 3.31
CA ALA A 276 21.02 -12.40 2.37
C ALA A 276 22.22 -11.48 2.09
N LYS A 277 22.98 -11.12 3.15
CA LYS A 277 24.25 -10.39 3.01
C LYS A 277 25.30 -11.21 2.29
N ALA A 278 25.32 -12.53 2.47
CA ALA A 278 26.23 -13.40 1.74
C ALA A 278 25.91 -13.43 0.24
N TYR A 279 24.63 -13.35 -0.15
CA TYR A 279 24.24 -13.20 -1.56
C TYR A 279 24.69 -11.85 -2.13
N VAL A 280 24.44 -10.74 -1.43
CA VAL A 280 24.84 -9.41 -1.93
C VAL A 280 26.36 -9.31 -2.06
N ALA A 281 27.13 -9.90 -1.14
CA ALA A 281 28.59 -9.97 -1.21
C ALA A 281 29.13 -10.75 -2.44
N LYS A 282 28.31 -11.63 -3.04
CA LYS A 282 28.70 -12.33 -4.28
C LYS A 282 28.51 -11.46 -5.51
N GLU A 283 27.48 -10.61 -5.52
CA GLU A 283 27.10 -9.77 -6.66
C GLU A 283 27.72 -8.36 -6.61
N THR A 284 28.20 -7.91 -5.44
CA THR A 284 28.70 -6.55 -5.19
C THR A 284 30.10 -6.59 -4.58
N ASN A 285 30.77 -5.44 -4.54
CA ASN A 285 32.13 -5.26 -4.00
C ASN A 285 33.11 -6.33 -4.52
N LEU A 286 33.18 -6.47 -5.85
CA LEU A 286 33.95 -7.53 -6.52
C LEU A 286 35.46 -7.42 -6.24
N ASP A 287 35.95 -6.21 -5.98
CA ASP A 287 37.32 -5.93 -5.58
C ASP A 287 37.62 -6.25 -4.11
N GLN A 288 36.61 -6.71 -3.34
CA GLN A 288 36.70 -7.06 -1.93
C GLN A 288 37.28 -5.94 -1.05
N ARG A 289 36.89 -4.69 -1.33
CA ARG A 289 37.26 -3.53 -0.51
C ARG A 289 36.76 -3.73 0.92
N THR A 290 37.58 -3.38 1.89
CA THR A 290 37.28 -3.48 3.33
C THR A 290 37.42 -2.11 4.01
N GLY A 291 36.81 -1.97 5.18
CA GLY A 291 36.89 -0.74 5.98
C GLY A 291 35.54 -0.07 6.25
N SER A 292 35.59 1.15 6.79
CA SER A 292 34.43 1.92 7.22
C SER A 292 33.65 2.53 6.05
N LEU A 293 32.42 2.99 6.32
CA LEU A 293 31.62 3.76 5.35
C LEU A 293 32.41 4.97 4.80
N ALA A 294 33.06 5.73 5.69
CA ALA A 294 33.90 6.87 5.30
C ALA A 294 35.03 6.46 4.34
N THR A 295 35.62 5.27 4.52
CA THR A 295 36.65 4.75 3.61
C THR A 295 36.08 4.39 2.24
N MET A 296 34.87 3.85 2.21
CA MET A 296 34.21 3.48 0.95
C MET A 296 33.77 4.70 0.15
N LEU A 297 33.34 5.78 0.82
CA LEU A 297 32.89 7.03 0.21
C LEU A 297 34.00 7.82 -0.51
N LYS A 298 35.27 7.60 -0.16
CA LYS A 298 36.39 8.27 -0.84
C LYS A 298 36.38 7.99 -2.34
N GLY A 299 36.23 9.05 -3.14
CA GLY A 299 36.14 8.97 -4.59
C GLY A 299 34.88 8.30 -5.13
N ALA A 300 33.85 8.07 -4.29
CA ALA A 300 32.58 7.52 -4.75
C ALA A 300 31.76 8.56 -5.52
N ASP A 301 31.04 8.15 -6.57
CA ASP A 301 30.17 9.05 -7.35
C ASP A 301 28.80 9.23 -6.71
N VAL A 302 28.30 8.17 -6.07
CA VAL A 302 26.93 8.10 -5.56
C VAL A 302 26.95 7.51 -4.15
N PHE A 303 26.29 8.20 -3.22
CA PHE A 303 25.92 7.67 -1.92
C PHE A 303 24.40 7.42 -1.85
N ILE A 304 24.01 6.25 -1.35
CA ILE A 304 22.61 5.90 -1.09
C ILE A 304 22.48 5.41 0.35
N GLY A 305 21.81 6.19 1.19
CA GLY A 305 21.51 5.88 2.58
C GLY A 305 20.12 5.27 2.74
N LEU A 306 20.07 4.06 3.29
CA LEU A 306 18.87 3.30 3.66
C LEU A 306 19.09 2.66 5.05
N SER A 307 19.58 3.48 5.98
CA SER A 307 20.13 3.02 7.26
C SER A 307 19.61 3.83 8.45
N THR A 308 20.49 4.52 9.17
CA THR A 308 20.12 5.37 10.31
C THR A 308 20.63 6.78 10.10
N GLY A 309 19.92 7.77 10.65
CA GLY A 309 20.29 9.17 10.54
C GLY A 309 21.65 9.51 11.17
N ASP A 310 22.20 10.64 10.73
CA ASP A 310 23.40 11.29 11.28
C ASP A 310 24.68 10.43 11.28
N ILE A 311 24.86 9.59 10.25
CA ILE A 311 26.05 8.73 10.09
C ILE A 311 27.03 9.22 9.03
N VAL A 312 26.66 10.21 8.22
CA VAL A 312 27.51 10.81 7.17
C VAL A 312 27.77 12.27 7.52
N THR A 313 29.04 12.69 7.41
CA THR A 313 29.45 14.08 7.69
C THR A 313 29.75 14.85 6.42
N GLU A 314 29.82 16.18 6.52
CA GLU A 314 30.21 17.06 5.42
C GLU A 314 31.57 16.68 4.82
N GLU A 315 32.55 16.32 5.67
CA GLU A 315 33.89 15.90 5.23
C GLU A 315 33.84 14.62 4.40
N MET A 316 32.97 13.67 4.76
CA MET A 316 32.82 12.44 3.99
C MET A 316 32.27 12.72 2.59
N ILE A 317 31.38 13.69 2.45
CA ILE A 317 30.89 14.14 1.13
C ILE A 317 31.99 14.87 0.36
N ARG A 318 32.81 15.68 1.04
CA ARG A 318 33.93 16.38 0.41
C ARG A 318 34.99 15.44 -0.17
N ASP A 319 35.16 14.28 0.46
CA ASP A 319 36.08 13.22 0.02
C ASP A 319 35.52 12.37 -1.16
N MET A 320 34.26 12.57 -1.58
CA MET A 320 33.66 11.89 -2.73
C MET A 320 34.21 12.40 -4.07
N ALA A 321 33.83 11.76 -5.17
CA ALA A 321 34.17 12.23 -6.51
C ALA A 321 33.52 13.58 -6.85
N ALA A 322 34.02 14.25 -7.89
CA ALA A 322 33.45 15.50 -8.37
C ALA A 322 31.96 15.34 -8.74
N ASN A 323 31.16 16.36 -8.43
CA ASN A 323 29.70 16.35 -8.57
C ASN A 323 29.04 15.09 -7.96
N PRO A 324 29.18 14.85 -6.65
CA PRO A 324 28.61 13.67 -6.01
C PRO A 324 27.08 13.73 -5.96
N ILE A 325 26.45 12.56 -6.08
CA ILE A 325 25.01 12.35 -5.91
C ILE A 325 24.79 11.76 -4.51
N VAL A 326 23.95 12.39 -3.69
CA VAL A 326 23.71 12.00 -2.30
C VAL A 326 22.23 11.75 -2.08
N PHE A 327 21.83 10.49 -1.95
CA PHE A 327 20.47 10.10 -1.56
C PHE A 327 20.48 9.71 -0.08
N ALA A 328 19.98 10.57 0.81
CA ALA A 328 19.92 10.33 2.26
C ALA A 328 18.47 10.03 2.68
N LEU A 329 18.09 8.76 2.62
CA LEU A 329 16.67 8.34 2.61
C LEU A 329 16.18 7.83 3.98
N ALA A 330 17.03 7.84 5.01
CA ALA A 330 16.56 7.55 6.37
C ALA A 330 15.52 8.58 6.83
N VAL A 331 14.48 8.09 7.52
CA VAL A 331 13.43 8.89 8.13
C VAL A 331 13.26 8.50 9.61
N PRO A 332 12.94 9.45 10.51
CA PRO A 332 12.69 10.87 10.27
C PRO A 332 13.96 11.71 10.06
N ASN A 333 15.12 11.22 10.51
CA ASN A 333 16.40 11.91 10.36
C ASN A 333 17.22 11.26 9.24
N PRO A 334 17.62 12.02 8.20
CA PRO A 334 18.43 11.50 7.10
C PRO A 334 19.86 11.20 7.57
N GLU A 335 20.60 10.40 6.80
CA GLU A 335 22.01 10.08 7.07
C GLU A 335 22.91 11.32 7.16
N ILE A 336 22.54 12.39 6.44
CA ILE A 336 23.14 13.73 6.46
C ILE A 336 22.06 14.75 6.10
N GLN A 337 22.08 15.93 6.74
CA GLN A 337 21.18 17.02 6.39
C GLN A 337 21.48 17.56 4.99
N PRO A 338 20.47 17.94 4.17
CA PRO A 338 20.69 18.42 2.81
C PRO A 338 21.63 19.62 2.70
N GLU A 339 21.58 20.55 3.65
CA GLU A 339 22.46 21.71 3.72
C GLU A 339 23.92 21.29 3.90
N ALA A 340 24.18 20.35 4.82
CA ALA A 340 25.53 19.82 5.06
C ALA A 340 26.04 19.01 3.86
N ALA A 341 25.18 18.23 3.20
CA ALA A 341 25.55 17.53 1.97
C ALA A 341 25.96 18.51 0.86
N ARG A 342 25.22 19.61 0.69
CA ARG A 342 25.57 20.66 -0.30
C ARG A 342 26.84 21.40 0.08
N ALA A 343 27.04 21.73 1.35
CA ALA A 343 28.28 22.34 1.84
C ALA A 343 29.50 21.45 1.58
N GLY A 344 29.32 20.13 1.68
CA GLY A 344 30.32 19.12 1.34
C GLY A 344 30.58 18.98 -0.17
N GLY A 345 29.78 19.63 -1.02
CA GLY A 345 29.95 19.65 -2.47
C GLY A 345 28.99 18.77 -3.27
N ALA A 346 27.95 18.19 -2.65
CA ALA A 346 26.94 17.40 -3.36
C ALA A 346 26.26 18.20 -4.46
N ARG A 347 26.26 17.63 -5.68
CA ARG A 347 25.62 18.24 -6.85
C ARG A 347 24.12 17.98 -6.86
N VAL A 348 23.71 16.80 -6.41
CA VAL A 348 22.30 16.38 -6.31
C VAL A 348 22.09 15.80 -4.92
N VAL A 349 21.03 16.24 -4.25
CA VAL A 349 20.62 15.72 -2.94
C VAL A 349 19.16 15.32 -3.00
N ALA A 350 18.83 14.13 -2.49
CA ALA A 350 17.46 13.66 -2.34
C ALA A 350 17.26 13.06 -0.95
N THR A 351 16.04 13.17 -0.41
CA THR A 351 15.70 12.66 0.93
C THR A 351 14.34 11.99 0.95
N GLY A 352 14.05 11.24 2.01
CA GLY A 352 12.71 10.70 2.27
C GLY A 352 11.75 11.69 2.94
N ARG A 353 12.17 12.94 3.21
CA ARG A 353 11.34 13.92 3.93
C ARG A 353 10.65 14.89 2.98
N SER A 354 9.40 15.21 3.27
CA SER A 354 8.54 16.04 2.43
C SER A 354 8.89 17.53 2.41
N ASP A 355 9.72 18.00 3.34
CA ASP A 355 10.09 19.41 3.51
C ASP A 355 11.28 19.85 2.65
N PHE A 356 11.91 18.93 1.91
CA PHE A 356 13.03 19.22 1.02
C PHE A 356 12.70 18.96 -0.46
N PRO A 357 13.46 19.53 -1.42
CA PRO A 357 13.41 19.12 -2.81
C PRO A 357 13.77 17.65 -3.00
N ASN A 358 13.37 17.06 -4.12
CA ASN A 358 13.61 15.65 -4.45
C ASN A 358 13.14 14.67 -3.36
N VAL A 359 11.88 14.80 -2.93
CA VAL A 359 11.26 13.86 -1.99
C VAL A 359 11.14 12.49 -2.64
N MET A 360 11.78 11.50 -2.04
CA MET A 360 11.74 10.11 -2.48
C MET A 360 10.78 9.32 -1.60
N ASP A 361 9.58 9.11 -2.11
CA ASP A 361 8.53 8.31 -1.45
C ASP A 361 8.04 7.20 -2.38
N VAL A 362 7.87 5.99 -1.84
CA VAL A 362 7.46 4.80 -2.61
C VAL A 362 6.04 4.89 -3.16
N SER A 363 5.20 5.81 -2.67
CA SER A 363 3.89 6.15 -3.23
C SER A 363 3.95 6.61 -4.69
N LEU A 364 5.10 7.07 -5.17
CA LEU A 364 5.33 7.36 -6.58
C LEU A 364 5.40 6.10 -7.46
N VAL A 365 5.57 4.91 -6.86
CA VAL A 365 5.82 3.67 -7.60
C VAL A 365 4.64 2.70 -7.50
N PHE A 366 4.31 2.27 -6.27
CA PHE A 366 3.44 1.11 -6.10
C PHE A 366 2.03 1.28 -6.71
N PRO A 367 1.36 2.45 -6.69
CA PRO A 367 0.00 2.54 -7.25
C PRO A 367 -0.03 2.20 -8.74
N GLY A 368 0.86 2.83 -9.53
CA GLY A 368 0.97 2.57 -10.96
C GLY A 368 1.47 1.16 -11.27
N PHE A 369 2.41 0.66 -10.46
CA PHE A 369 2.98 -0.67 -10.66
C PHE A 369 1.91 -1.76 -10.53
N PHE A 370 1.15 -1.75 -9.43
CA PHE A 370 0.06 -2.71 -9.21
C PHE A 370 -1.07 -2.54 -10.21
N ARG A 371 -1.37 -1.31 -10.65
CA ARG A 371 -2.41 -1.09 -11.68
C ARG A 371 -2.05 -1.81 -12.98
N GLY A 372 -0.80 -1.69 -13.40
CA GLY A 372 -0.29 -2.41 -14.56
C GLY A 372 -0.28 -3.92 -14.37
N LEU A 373 0.11 -4.43 -13.19
CA LEU A 373 0.05 -5.86 -12.87
C LEU A 373 -1.37 -6.42 -12.95
N LEU A 374 -2.33 -5.78 -12.27
CA LEU A 374 -3.72 -6.22 -12.21
C LEU A 374 -4.41 -6.15 -13.58
N ASP A 375 -4.21 -5.06 -14.34
CA ASP A 375 -4.84 -4.93 -15.67
C ASP A 375 -4.26 -5.87 -16.73
N SER A 376 -2.96 -6.19 -16.64
CA SER A 376 -2.35 -7.19 -17.54
C SER A 376 -2.64 -8.64 -17.13
N GLY A 377 -3.13 -8.86 -15.90
CA GLY A 377 -3.27 -10.19 -15.33
C GLY A 377 -1.93 -10.90 -15.14
N ALA A 378 -0.83 -10.14 -14.97
CA ALA A 378 0.49 -10.71 -14.79
C ALA A 378 0.58 -11.51 -13.48
N ARG A 379 1.15 -12.72 -13.55
CA ARG A 379 1.31 -13.58 -12.36
C ARG A 379 2.64 -13.39 -11.66
N ASN A 380 3.69 -13.05 -12.40
CA ASN A 380 5.03 -12.87 -11.84
C ASN A 380 5.57 -11.47 -12.11
N ILE A 381 6.41 -10.98 -11.20
CA ILE A 381 7.13 -9.73 -11.38
C ILE A 381 8.48 -10.01 -12.05
N ARG A 382 8.66 -9.46 -13.25
CA ARG A 382 9.92 -9.61 -14.01
C ARG A 382 10.80 -8.37 -13.90
N LEU A 383 12.11 -8.58 -14.05
CA LEU A 383 13.10 -7.49 -14.06
C LEU A 383 12.74 -6.39 -15.07
N ARG A 384 12.24 -6.77 -16.26
CA ARG A 384 11.83 -5.80 -17.29
C ARG A 384 10.71 -4.87 -16.84
N MET A 385 9.77 -5.34 -16.01
CA MET A 385 8.72 -4.51 -15.43
C MET A 385 9.31 -3.49 -14.46
N MET A 386 10.23 -3.91 -13.58
CA MET A 386 10.90 -3.00 -12.63
C MET A 386 11.74 -1.93 -13.35
N LEU A 387 12.52 -2.32 -14.36
CA LEU A 387 13.31 -1.38 -15.17
C LEU A 387 12.40 -0.44 -15.98
N GLY A 388 11.29 -0.95 -16.53
CA GLY A 388 10.30 -0.16 -17.24
C GLY A 388 9.65 0.89 -16.35
N ALA A 389 9.23 0.49 -15.14
CA ALA A 389 8.68 1.39 -14.13
C ALA A 389 9.67 2.48 -13.71
N ALA A 390 10.94 2.13 -13.47
CA ALA A 390 11.98 3.09 -13.09
C ALA A 390 12.23 4.13 -14.21
N ARG A 391 12.27 3.69 -15.47
CA ARG A 391 12.39 4.59 -16.63
C ARG A 391 11.17 5.47 -16.82
N ALA A 392 9.96 4.92 -16.62
CA ALA A 392 8.73 5.68 -16.68
C ALA A 392 8.71 6.78 -15.62
N LEU A 393 9.09 6.46 -14.37
CA LEU A 393 9.23 7.43 -13.29
C LEU A 393 10.25 8.53 -13.63
N ALA A 394 11.43 8.16 -14.13
CA ALA A 394 12.45 9.14 -14.55
C ALA A 394 11.92 10.07 -15.65
N GLY A 395 11.22 9.51 -16.65
CA GLY A 395 10.62 10.26 -17.76
C GLY A 395 9.46 11.17 -17.36
N MET A 396 8.96 11.11 -16.12
CA MET A 396 7.94 12.04 -15.62
C MET A 396 8.49 13.44 -15.35
N VAL A 397 9.81 13.59 -15.26
CA VAL A 397 10.48 14.89 -15.21
C VAL A 397 10.99 15.20 -16.63
N PRO A 398 10.37 16.16 -17.35
CA PRO A 398 10.83 16.56 -18.67
C PRO A 398 12.24 17.13 -18.65
N ASP A 399 13.01 16.94 -19.72
CA ASP A 399 14.41 17.40 -19.78
C ASP A 399 14.56 18.93 -19.59
N ASN A 400 13.53 19.73 -19.93
CA ASN A 400 13.52 21.18 -19.72
C ASN A 400 13.20 21.62 -18.28
N GLU A 401 12.69 20.71 -17.44
CA GLU A 401 12.41 20.93 -16.02
C GLU A 401 13.45 20.23 -15.13
N LEU A 402 14.30 19.39 -15.71
CA LEU A 402 15.31 18.60 -15.02
C LEU A 402 16.45 19.49 -14.50
N HIS A 403 16.58 19.59 -13.18
CA HIS A 403 17.70 20.26 -12.51
C HIS A 403 18.03 19.55 -11.18
N ALA A 404 19.08 19.99 -10.49
CA ALA A 404 19.59 19.36 -9.28
C ALA A 404 18.56 19.19 -8.13
N ASP A 405 17.51 20.03 -8.12
CA ASP A 405 16.45 20.05 -7.10
C ASP A 405 15.11 19.50 -7.65
N ASN A 406 15.12 18.95 -8.87
CA ASN A 406 13.95 18.36 -9.53
C ASN A 406 14.37 17.16 -10.39
N ILE A 407 14.70 16.04 -9.75
CA ILE A 407 15.05 14.76 -10.40
C ILE A 407 13.94 13.70 -10.31
N VAL A 408 12.93 13.93 -9.49
CA VAL A 408 11.80 13.03 -9.23
C VAL A 408 10.51 13.85 -9.21
N PRO A 409 9.41 13.36 -9.79
CA PRO A 409 8.14 14.09 -9.77
C PRO A 409 7.61 14.26 -8.34
N ARG A 410 6.75 15.26 -8.15
CA ARG A 410 6.05 15.46 -6.87
C ARG A 410 5.03 14.34 -6.63
N ILE A 411 4.73 14.03 -5.36
CA ILE A 411 3.76 12.97 -4.99
C ILE A 411 2.37 13.23 -5.63
N PHE A 412 1.94 14.48 -5.74
CA PHE A 412 0.68 14.86 -6.40
C PHE A 412 0.75 14.95 -7.92
N ASP A 413 1.82 14.48 -8.56
CA ASP A 413 1.83 14.34 -10.01
C ASP A 413 0.99 13.11 -10.43
N PHE A 414 -0.30 13.37 -10.62
CA PHE A 414 -1.31 12.39 -11.04
C PHE A 414 -1.03 11.71 -12.38
N ARG A 415 -0.01 12.13 -13.13
CA ARG A 415 0.42 11.49 -14.38
C ARG A 415 1.33 10.27 -14.11
N VAL A 416 1.95 10.19 -12.93
CA VAL A 416 2.96 9.16 -12.59
C VAL A 416 2.36 7.75 -12.61
N ALA A 417 1.28 7.51 -11.86
CA ALA A 417 0.66 6.18 -11.78
C ALA A 417 0.19 5.66 -13.15
N PRO A 418 -0.52 6.45 -13.99
CA PRO A 418 -0.82 6.07 -15.38
C PRO A 418 0.42 5.71 -16.22
N ALA A 419 1.50 6.48 -16.11
CA ALA A 419 2.71 6.24 -16.90
C ALA A 419 3.43 4.95 -16.48
N ILE A 420 3.54 4.70 -15.18
CA ILE A 420 4.11 3.46 -14.65
C ILE A 420 3.23 2.27 -15.03
N ALA A 421 1.90 2.38 -14.92
CA ALA A 421 0.98 1.32 -15.30
C ALA A 421 1.16 0.90 -16.76
N ALA A 422 1.25 1.86 -17.69
CA ALA A 422 1.53 1.58 -19.09
C ALA A 422 2.89 0.88 -19.28
N ALA A 423 3.95 1.34 -18.61
CA ALA A 423 5.27 0.72 -18.71
C ALA A 423 5.30 -0.72 -18.20
N VAL A 424 4.59 -1.00 -17.11
CA VAL A 424 4.43 -2.35 -16.57
C VAL A 424 3.65 -3.24 -17.53
N VAL A 425 2.53 -2.76 -18.10
CA VAL A 425 1.74 -3.51 -19.09
C VAL A 425 2.58 -3.85 -20.32
N ARG A 426 3.33 -2.89 -20.88
CA ARG A 426 4.23 -3.14 -22.01
C ARG A 426 5.26 -4.21 -21.68
N ALA A 427 5.91 -4.10 -20.52
CA ALA A 427 6.88 -5.10 -20.08
C ALA A 427 6.24 -6.47 -19.82
N ALA A 428 4.99 -6.53 -19.32
CA ALA A 428 4.25 -7.77 -19.15
C ALA A 428 3.97 -8.46 -20.48
N ILE A 429 3.56 -7.70 -21.50
CA ILE A 429 3.35 -8.18 -22.87
C ILE A 429 4.68 -8.67 -23.46
N ASP A 430 5.73 -7.85 -23.40
CA ASP A 430 7.05 -8.15 -23.98
C ASP A 430 7.70 -9.41 -23.38
N THR A 431 7.40 -9.71 -22.10
CA THR A 431 7.92 -10.87 -21.39
C THR A 431 7.00 -12.09 -21.42
N GLY A 432 5.80 -11.98 -22.01
CA GLY A 432 4.81 -13.06 -22.05
C GLY A 432 4.12 -13.34 -20.72
N GLU A 433 4.21 -12.42 -19.75
CA GLU A 433 3.55 -12.54 -18.44
C GLU A 433 2.10 -12.04 -18.47
N ALA A 434 1.75 -11.18 -19.43
CA ALA A 434 0.37 -10.71 -19.57
C ALA A 434 -0.55 -11.89 -19.93
N SER A 435 -1.56 -12.13 -19.10
CA SER A 435 -2.58 -13.18 -19.33
C SER A 435 -3.88 -12.64 -19.94
N ARG A 436 -3.99 -11.31 -20.07
CA ARG A 436 -5.13 -10.59 -20.65
C ARG A 436 -4.72 -9.86 -21.91
N GLU A 437 -5.62 -9.80 -22.88
CA GLU A 437 -5.48 -8.89 -24.02
C GLU A 437 -5.73 -7.45 -23.53
N VAL A 438 -4.68 -6.64 -23.50
CA VAL A 438 -4.74 -5.28 -22.93
C VAL A 438 -3.81 -4.33 -23.67
N SER A 439 -4.23 -3.08 -23.82
CA SER A 439 -3.38 -1.98 -24.31
C SER A 439 -2.83 -1.18 -23.13
N ALA A 440 -1.53 -0.89 -23.19
CA ALA A 440 -0.88 -0.02 -22.21
C ALA A 440 -1.44 1.41 -22.22
N GLU A 441 -1.81 1.91 -23.40
CA GLU A 441 -2.41 3.23 -23.60
C GLU A 441 -3.80 3.30 -22.98
N ASP A 442 -4.62 2.26 -23.17
CA ASP A 442 -5.96 2.18 -22.57
C ASP A 442 -5.90 2.10 -21.04
N VAL A 443 -4.97 1.33 -20.49
CA VAL A 443 -4.73 1.27 -19.03
C VAL A 443 -4.33 2.63 -18.49
N ALA A 444 -3.38 3.31 -19.13
CA ALA A 444 -2.99 4.66 -18.73
C ALA A 444 -4.16 5.66 -18.83
N ALA A 445 -4.95 5.60 -19.90
CA ALA A 445 -6.11 6.48 -20.08
C ALA A 445 -7.18 6.23 -19.00
N LYS A 446 -7.50 4.97 -18.70
CA LYS A 446 -8.45 4.58 -17.66
C LYS A 446 -7.98 5.01 -16.27
N THR A 447 -6.70 4.79 -15.96
CA THR A 447 -6.10 5.17 -14.67
C THR A 447 -6.09 6.69 -14.52
N ARG A 448 -5.71 7.42 -15.57
CA ARG A 448 -5.75 8.88 -15.58
C ARG A 448 -7.16 9.40 -15.34
N ARG A 449 -8.15 8.83 -16.06
CA ARG A 449 -9.56 9.20 -15.87
C ARG A 449 -10.01 8.98 -14.43
N TYR A 450 -9.65 7.83 -13.85
CA TYR A 450 -9.95 7.55 -12.45
C TYR A 450 -9.38 8.61 -11.50
N VAL A 451 -8.09 8.94 -11.64
CA VAL A 451 -7.43 9.87 -10.73
C VAL A 451 -8.08 11.27 -10.76
N TYR A 452 -8.57 11.72 -11.92
CA TYR A 452 -9.25 13.01 -12.04
C TYR A 452 -10.75 12.96 -11.69
N GLU A 453 -11.46 11.86 -11.99
CA GLU A 453 -12.91 11.75 -11.76
C GLU A 453 -13.27 11.12 -10.40
N GLY A 454 -12.31 10.48 -9.73
CA GLY A 454 -12.50 9.79 -8.44
C GLY A 454 -13.38 8.53 -8.51
N ARG A 455 -13.69 8.04 -9.72
CA ARG A 455 -14.55 6.86 -9.92
C ARG A 455 -14.15 6.06 -11.15
N LEU A 456 -14.18 4.74 -11.03
CA LEU A 456 -14.15 3.84 -12.18
C LEU A 456 -15.55 3.82 -12.79
N GLN A 457 -15.69 4.23 -14.03
CA GLN A 457 -16.96 4.10 -14.73
C GLN A 457 -17.24 2.62 -14.97
N PRO A 458 -18.45 2.12 -14.63
CA PRO A 458 -18.81 0.75 -14.95
C PRO A 458 -18.66 0.52 -16.44
N ALA A 459 -18.21 -0.67 -16.82
CA ALA A 459 -18.15 -1.03 -18.24
C ALA A 459 -19.55 -0.91 -18.86
N ARG A 460 -19.62 -0.61 -20.16
CA ARG A 460 -20.89 -0.67 -20.87
C ARG A 460 -21.35 -2.12 -20.91
N SER A 461 -22.64 -2.33 -20.77
CA SER A 461 -23.17 -3.67 -20.97
C SER A 461 -22.99 -4.11 -22.42
N SER A 462 -22.60 -5.35 -22.60
CA SER A 462 -22.54 -6.05 -23.89
C SER A 462 -23.92 -6.54 -24.36
N VAL A 463 -24.96 -6.56 -23.49
CA VAL A 463 -26.27 -7.16 -23.75
C VAL A 463 -27.39 -6.12 -23.72
N ARG A 464 -28.36 -6.18 -24.65
CA ARG A 464 -29.53 -5.28 -24.68
C ARG A 464 -30.46 -5.53 -23.48
N LYS A 465 -31.16 -4.48 -23.02
CA LYS A 465 -31.97 -4.52 -21.78
C LYS A 465 -33.28 -5.31 -21.92
N GLU A 466 -33.78 -5.44 -23.15
CA GLU A 466 -35.10 -6.03 -23.45
C GLU A 466 -35.08 -7.57 -23.43
N ASP A 467 -33.90 -8.20 -23.41
CA ASP A 467 -33.73 -9.65 -23.60
C ASP A 467 -33.23 -10.41 -22.36
N ARG A 468 -33.15 -9.77 -21.17
CA ARG A 468 -32.43 -10.39 -20.04
C ARG A 468 -33.29 -11.19 -19.08
N SER A 469 -32.84 -12.40 -18.82
CA SER A 469 -33.19 -13.14 -17.61
C SER A 469 -32.50 -12.53 -16.37
N LEU A 470 -33.06 -12.76 -15.18
CA LEU A 470 -32.43 -12.37 -13.89
C LEU A 470 -30.98 -12.86 -13.79
N ARG A 471 -30.69 -14.02 -14.39
CA ARG A 471 -29.37 -14.65 -14.42
C ARG A 471 -28.36 -13.82 -15.19
N GLU A 472 -28.71 -13.42 -16.41
CA GLU A 472 -27.88 -12.58 -17.26
C GLU A 472 -27.71 -11.18 -16.67
N GLU A 473 -28.73 -10.65 -15.99
CA GLU A 473 -28.62 -9.38 -15.27
C GLU A 473 -27.63 -9.45 -14.10
N ALA A 474 -27.60 -10.55 -13.34
CA ALA A 474 -26.70 -10.71 -12.21
C ALA A 474 -25.23 -10.81 -12.65
N ILE A 475 -24.97 -11.57 -13.72
CA ILE A 475 -23.63 -11.65 -14.33
C ILE A 475 -23.20 -10.29 -14.91
N ASP A 476 -24.05 -9.65 -15.73
CA ASP A 476 -23.73 -8.35 -16.33
C ASP A 476 -23.46 -7.27 -15.26
N LEU A 477 -24.23 -7.26 -14.16
CA LEU A 477 -23.99 -6.34 -13.05
C LEU A 477 -22.57 -6.49 -12.49
N ARG A 478 -22.12 -7.73 -12.28
CA ARG A 478 -20.80 -8.02 -11.71
C ARG A 478 -19.67 -7.73 -12.69
N GLU A 479 -19.81 -8.12 -13.95
CA GLU A 479 -18.82 -7.84 -15.00
C GLU A 479 -18.63 -6.33 -15.20
N ARG A 480 -19.72 -5.55 -15.19
CA ARG A 480 -19.63 -4.09 -15.35
C ARG A 480 -18.92 -3.41 -14.20
N HIS A 481 -19.04 -3.93 -12.99
CA HIS A 481 -18.51 -3.30 -11.78
C HIS A 481 -17.21 -3.94 -11.26
N GLY A 482 -16.79 -5.09 -11.81
CA GLY A 482 -15.67 -5.88 -11.31
C GLY A 482 -15.94 -6.35 -9.88
N GLY A 483 -17.02 -7.10 -9.71
CA GLY A 483 -17.62 -7.39 -8.40
C GLY A 483 -18.45 -6.25 -7.82
N ILE A 484 -18.88 -6.41 -6.58
CA ILE A 484 -19.84 -5.50 -5.93
C ILE A 484 -19.28 -4.79 -4.69
N LEU A 485 -18.10 -5.19 -4.20
CA LEU A 485 -17.40 -4.52 -3.11
C LEU A 485 -16.29 -3.61 -3.60
N GLU A 486 -16.01 -2.56 -2.82
CA GLU A 486 -14.82 -1.73 -2.93
C GLU A 486 -14.30 -1.29 -1.56
N ILE A 487 -13.02 -0.90 -1.52
CA ILE A 487 -12.45 -0.18 -0.39
C ILE A 487 -12.58 1.31 -0.66
N ARG A 488 -13.19 2.03 0.28
CA ARG A 488 -13.33 3.49 0.23
C ARG A 488 -12.33 4.15 1.16
N SER A 489 -11.75 5.26 0.72
CA SER A 489 -11.09 6.18 1.64
C SER A 489 -12.14 6.97 2.41
N LYS A 490 -12.06 6.99 3.74
CA LYS A 490 -12.91 7.83 4.59
C LYS A 490 -12.47 9.29 4.56
N ILE A 491 -11.19 9.54 4.28
CA ILE A 491 -10.61 10.89 4.18
C ILE A 491 -9.88 11.01 2.84
N PRO A 492 -10.38 11.82 1.89
CA PRO A 492 -9.70 11.99 0.61
C PRO A 492 -8.42 12.82 0.80
N ILE A 493 -7.36 12.46 0.07
CA ILE A 493 -6.14 13.26 0.01
C ILE A 493 -6.42 14.47 -0.88
N ARG A 494 -6.58 15.66 -0.28
CA ARG A 494 -6.90 16.89 -1.01
C ARG A 494 -5.70 17.82 -1.22
N ASP A 495 -4.70 17.73 -0.35
CA ASP A 495 -3.55 18.61 -0.35
C ASP A 495 -2.37 17.97 0.42
N HIS A 496 -1.23 18.67 0.39
CA HIS A 496 -0.02 18.28 1.10
C HIS A 496 -0.19 18.22 2.62
N HIS A 497 -1.09 19.02 3.20
CA HIS A 497 -1.32 19.01 4.64
C HIS A 497 -1.95 17.68 5.08
N ILE A 498 -3.01 17.26 4.40
CA ILE A 498 -3.67 15.96 4.64
C ILE A 498 -2.69 14.81 4.36
N LEU A 499 -1.94 14.88 3.24
CA LEU A 499 -0.94 13.87 2.90
C LEU A 499 0.08 13.68 4.02
N ASN A 500 0.70 14.77 4.47
CA ASN A 500 1.75 14.74 5.49
C ASN A 500 1.22 14.40 6.88
N THR A 501 -0.02 14.75 7.20
CA THR A 501 -0.62 14.48 8.53
C THR A 501 -1.07 13.04 8.68
N LEU A 502 -1.64 12.42 7.63
CA LEU A 502 -2.29 11.11 7.75
C LEU A 502 -1.55 9.96 7.07
N TYR A 503 -0.69 10.23 6.09
CA TYR A 503 -0.20 9.19 5.18
C TYR A 503 1.33 9.07 5.08
N VAL A 504 2.06 10.16 5.35
CA VAL A 504 3.54 10.19 5.23
C VAL A 504 4.20 10.36 6.62
N PRO A 505 5.28 9.62 6.92
CA PRO A 505 6.08 9.84 8.12
C PRO A 505 6.67 11.26 8.18
N PRO A 506 6.93 11.83 9.38
CA PRO A 506 6.84 11.19 10.69
C PRO A 506 5.42 11.09 11.27
N LYS A 507 4.48 11.95 10.87
CA LYS A 507 3.16 12.02 11.52
C LYS A 507 2.32 10.76 11.33
N ALA A 508 2.42 10.11 10.16
CA ALA A 508 1.71 8.84 9.92
C ALA A 508 2.09 7.70 10.88
N LEU A 509 3.24 7.79 11.58
CA LEU A 509 3.67 6.82 12.59
C LEU A 509 3.05 7.05 13.96
N VAL A 510 2.52 8.24 14.24
CA VAL A 510 1.96 8.60 15.57
C VAL A 510 0.87 7.62 16.02
N PRO A 511 -0.13 7.26 15.19
CA PRO A 511 -1.16 6.30 15.62
C PRO A 511 -0.60 4.90 15.90
N SER A 512 0.44 4.48 15.17
CA SER A 512 1.13 3.20 15.42
C SER A 512 1.88 3.21 16.75
N HIS A 513 2.53 4.32 17.12
CA HIS A 513 3.14 4.46 18.45
C HIS A 513 2.09 4.43 19.56
N VAL A 514 0.95 5.13 19.39
CA VAL A 514 -0.14 5.10 20.37
C VAL A 514 -0.69 3.69 20.59
N ILE A 515 -0.91 2.92 19.52
CA ILE A 515 -1.40 1.53 19.63
C ILE A 515 -0.33 0.62 20.22
N ARG A 516 0.96 0.84 19.93
CA ARG A 516 2.05 0.09 20.56
C ARG A 516 2.08 0.31 22.06
N ASP A 517 1.94 1.56 22.49
CA ASP A 517 2.02 1.96 23.90
C ASP A 517 0.73 1.61 24.67
N ASP A 518 -0.43 1.69 24.02
CA ASP A 518 -1.74 1.26 24.53
C ASP A 518 -2.55 0.52 23.45
N PRO A 519 -2.44 -0.83 23.39
CA PRO A 519 -3.15 -1.64 22.41
C PRO A 519 -4.68 -1.54 22.46
N SER A 520 -5.26 -1.07 23.57
CA SER A 520 -6.72 -0.93 23.69
C SER A 520 -7.29 0.14 22.73
N THR A 521 -6.45 1.09 22.31
CA THR A 521 -6.81 2.17 21.38
C THR A 521 -6.99 1.72 19.93
N VAL A 522 -6.61 0.48 19.58
CA VAL A 522 -6.69 -0.01 18.19
C VAL A 522 -8.10 0.12 17.60
N THR A 523 -9.15 -0.14 18.39
CA THR A 523 -10.53 -0.12 17.90
C THR A 523 -11.07 1.30 17.66
N GLU A 524 -10.55 2.30 18.36
CA GLU A 524 -10.91 3.70 18.13
C GLU A 524 -10.10 4.33 16.98
N LEU A 525 -8.84 3.89 16.78
CA LEU A 525 -7.92 4.50 15.81
C LEU A 525 -7.93 3.86 14.42
N THR A 526 -8.60 2.71 14.27
CA THR A 526 -8.56 1.89 13.04
C THR A 526 -9.93 1.34 12.66
N ALA A 527 -10.05 0.85 11.42
CA ALA A 527 -11.25 0.22 10.89
C ALA A 527 -11.63 -1.05 11.67
N LYS A 528 -10.68 -1.67 12.39
CA LYS A 528 -10.91 -2.86 13.24
C LYS A 528 -12.14 -2.71 14.13
N GLY A 529 -12.41 -1.50 14.66
CA GLY A 529 -13.54 -1.24 15.54
C GLY A 529 -14.94 -1.42 14.94
N ASN A 530 -15.07 -1.62 13.61
CA ASN A 530 -16.36 -1.89 12.95
C ASN A 530 -16.23 -2.87 11.78
N LEU A 531 -15.18 -3.69 11.75
CA LEU A 531 -14.81 -4.52 10.61
C LEU A 531 -14.88 -6.01 10.94
N VAL A 532 -15.60 -6.78 10.13
CA VAL A 532 -15.79 -8.23 10.28
C VAL A 532 -15.19 -8.99 9.10
N ALA A 533 -14.44 -10.07 9.34
CA ALA A 533 -14.08 -11.02 8.30
C ALA A 533 -15.23 -11.99 8.05
N ILE A 534 -15.64 -12.19 6.80
CA ILE A 534 -16.52 -13.30 6.40
C ILE A 534 -15.62 -14.39 5.84
N VAL A 535 -15.33 -15.39 6.65
CA VAL A 535 -14.38 -16.46 6.30
C VAL A 535 -15.15 -17.67 5.78
N THR A 536 -14.74 -18.19 4.63
CA THR A 536 -15.30 -19.42 4.04
C THR A 536 -14.19 -20.23 3.39
N ASP A 537 -14.32 -21.54 3.39
CA ASP A 537 -13.51 -22.41 2.52
C ASP A 537 -14.25 -22.73 1.20
N GLY A 538 -15.54 -22.44 1.10
CA GLY A 538 -16.40 -22.71 -0.05
C GLY A 538 -16.91 -24.15 -0.15
N SER A 539 -16.96 -24.88 0.96
CA SER A 539 -17.39 -26.30 1.00
C SER A 539 -18.90 -26.49 0.92
N ALA A 540 -19.70 -25.50 1.37
CA ALA A 540 -21.14 -25.64 1.55
C ALA A 540 -21.96 -24.40 1.09
N VAL A 541 -21.62 -23.83 -0.07
CA VAL A 541 -22.17 -22.52 -0.48
C VAL A 541 -23.59 -22.63 -1.05
N LEU A 542 -24.58 -21.97 -0.44
CA LEU A 542 -25.96 -21.78 -0.95
C LEU A 542 -26.68 -23.07 -1.42
N GLY A 543 -26.33 -24.24 -0.85
CA GLY A 543 -26.88 -25.52 -1.31
C GLY A 543 -26.35 -26.00 -2.67
N LEU A 544 -25.35 -25.32 -3.24
CA LEU A 544 -24.61 -25.74 -4.45
C LEU A 544 -23.56 -26.83 -4.14
N GLY A 545 -23.35 -27.14 -2.87
CA GLY A 545 -22.33 -28.04 -2.37
C GLY A 545 -20.93 -27.41 -2.44
N ASP A 546 -19.92 -28.27 -2.60
CA ASP A 546 -18.55 -27.82 -2.77
C ASP A 546 -18.38 -27.19 -4.16
N ILE A 547 -18.06 -25.90 -4.15
CA ILE A 547 -17.78 -25.12 -5.36
C ILE A 547 -16.36 -24.52 -5.34
N GLY A 548 -15.60 -24.74 -4.27
CA GLY A 548 -14.29 -24.14 -4.07
C GLY A 548 -14.32 -22.67 -3.60
N PRO A 549 -13.18 -22.16 -3.10
CA PRO A 549 -13.11 -20.86 -2.44
C PRO A 549 -13.32 -19.68 -3.39
N GLN A 550 -12.80 -19.71 -4.62
CA GLN A 550 -13.01 -18.62 -5.59
C GLN A 550 -14.50 -18.47 -5.96
N ALA A 551 -15.20 -19.60 -6.11
CA ALA A 551 -16.62 -19.58 -6.48
C ALA A 551 -17.55 -19.22 -5.30
N ALA A 552 -17.05 -19.31 -4.06
CA ALA A 552 -17.76 -18.83 -2.87
C ALA A 552 -17.76 -17.30 -2.74
N LEU A 553 -16.73 -16.64 -3.26
CA LEU A 553 -16.50 -15.20 -3.12
C LEU A 553 -17.69 -14.30 -3.51
N PRO A 554 -18.44 -14.53 -4.61
CA PRO A 554 -19.64 -13.74 -4.94
C PRO A 554 -20.69 -13.68 -3.81
N VAL A 555 -20.90 -14.80 -3.12
CA VAL A 555 -21.86 -14.90 -2.00
C VAL A 555 -21.35 -14.11 -0.81
N MET A 556 -20.06 -14.22 -0.51
CA MET A 556 -19.45 -13.51 0.62
C MET A 556 -19.41 -12.01 0.38
N GLU A 557 -19.19 -11.56 -0.86
CA GLU A 557 -19.40 -10.16 -1.23
C GLU A 557 -20.84 -9.71 -0.96
N GLY A 558 -21.83 -10.52 -1.35
CA GLY A 558 -23.24 -10.21 -1.12
C GLY A 558 -23.58 -10.12 0.36
N LYS A 559 -23.07 -11.05 1.19
CA LYS A 559 -23.21 -10.99 2.65
C LYS A 559 -22.57 -9.73 3.24
N ALA A 560 -21.37 -9.36 2.78
CA ALA A 560 -20.73 -8.13 3.23
C ALA A 560 -21.57 -6.88 2.92
N VAL A 561 -22.20 -6.82 1.73
CA VAL A 561 -23.16 -5.75 1.42
C VAL A 561 -24.36 -5.76 2.37
N LEU A 562 -24.86 -6.92 2.78
CA LEU A 562 -25.96 -7.04 3.75
C LEU A 562 -25.56 -6.56 5.14
N PHE A 563 -24.38 -6.95 5.66
CA PHE A 563 -23.84 -6.45 6.93
C PHE A 563 -23.80 -4.92 6.94
N GLN A 564 -23.27 -4.32 5.86
CA GLN A 564 -23.19 -2.88 5.76
C GLN A 564 -24.57 -2.22 5.66
N THR A 565 -25.42 -2.73 4.76
CA THR A 565 -26.70 -2.08 4.44
C THR A 565 -27.71 -2.19 5.59
N LEU A 566 -27.74 -3.32 6.29
CA LEU A 566 -28.76 -3.62 7.30
C LEU A 566 -28.31 -3.32 8.73
N ALA A 567 -27.00 -3.39 9.02
CA ALA A 567 -26.48 -3.23 10.37
C ALA A 567 -25.41 -2.13 10.50
N GLY A 568 -24.97 -1.51 9.40
CA GLY A 568 -23.88 -0.53 9.42
C GLY A 568 -22.51 -1.13 9.77
N VAL A 569 -22.39 -2.47 9.75
CA VAL A 569 -21.15 -3.19 10.02
C VAL A 569 -20.38 -3.35 8.72
N GLU A 570 -19.12 -2.96 8.70
CA GLU A 570 -18.27 -3.17 7.53
C GLU A 570 -17.76 -4.62 7.57
N ALA A 571 -17.80 -5.32 6.43
CA ALA A 571 -17.39 -6.70 6.36
C ALA A 571 -16.60 -6.97 5.09
N PHE A 572 -15.60 -7.85 5.18
CA PHE A 572 -14.74 -8.19 4.05
C PHE A 572 -14.63 -9.72 3.90
N PRO A 573 -14.79 -10.27 2.69
CA PRO A 573 -14.69 -11.71 2.47
C PRO A 573 -13.23 -12.18 2.57
N ILE A 574 -13.00 -13.36 3.16
CA ILE A 574 -11.72 -14.07 3.18
C ILE A 574 -11.98 -15.53 2.82
N CYS A 575 -11.82 -15.86 1.54
CA CYS A 575 -11.97 -17.21 1.02
C CYS A 575 -10.65 -17.99 1.15
N LEU A 576 -10.67 -19.13 1.85
CA LEU A 576 -9.49 -19.93 2.18
C LEU A 576 -9.29 -21.09 1.20
N ALA A 577 -8.07 -21.24 0.68
CA ALA A 577 -7.65 -22.37 -0.15
C ALA A 577 -7.27 -23.63 0.65
N SER A 578 -7.80 -23.76 1.87
CA SER A 578 -7.59 -24.93 2.73
C SER A 578 -8.93 -25.53 3.17
N ARG A 579 -8.94 -26.85 3.34
CA ARG A 579 -10.04 -27.66 3.88
C ARG A 579 -9.70 -28.27 5.24
N ASP A 580 -8.47 -28.10 5.70
CA ASP A 580 -8.02 -28.68 6.96
C ASP A 580 -8.49 -27.78 8.12
N PRO A 581 -9.29 -28.29 9.07
CA PRO A 581 -9.80 -27.48 10.16
C PRO A 581 -8.69 -26.84 11.02
N ASP A 582 -7.59 -27.56 11.24
CA ASP A 582 -6.48 -27.03 12.04
C ASP A 582 -5.76 -25.90 11.31
N GLU A 583 -5.56 -26.03 9.99
CA GLU A 583 -5.03 -24.96 9.15
C GLU A 583 -5.96 -23.75 9.11
N ILE A 584 -7.27 -23.95 8.94
CA ILE A 584 -8.27 -22.87 8.98
C ILE A 584 -8.19 -22.13 10.31
N VAL A 585 -8.15 -22.84 11.45
CA VAL A 585 -8.01 -22.23 12.78
C VAL A 585 -6.71 -21.44 12.89
N ARG A 586 -5.58 -21.97 12.41
CA ARG A 586 -4.29 -21.26 12.41
C ARG A 586 -4.37 -19.97 11.58
N ILE A 587 -4.88 -20.04 10.36
CA ILE A 587 -5.00 -18.89 9.44
C ILE A 587 -5.92 -17.83 10.02
N VAL A 588 -7.11 -18.22 10.50
CA VAL A 588 -8.08 -17.29 11.08
C VAL A 588 -7.49 -16.60 12.30
N THR A 589 -6.75 -17.33 13.14
CA THR A 589 -6.03 -16.76 14.28
C THR A 589 -4.96 -15.78 13.81
N ALA A 590 -4.19 -16.15 12.78
CA ALA A 590 -3.13 -15.31 12.23
C ALA A 590 -3.67 -13.97 11.69
N ILE A 591 -4.80 -13.95 10.97
CA ILE A 591 -5.36 -12.71 10.39
C ILE A 591 -6.21 -11.89 11.38
N ALA A 592 -6.57 -12.45 12.54
CA ALA A 592 -7.44 -11.84 13.54
C ALA A 592 -7.05 -10.41 13.98
N PRO A 593 -5.76 -10.00 14.02
CA PRO A 593 -5.40 -8.62 14.34
C PRO A 593 -6.08 -7.58 13.44
N SER A 594 -6.37 -7.93 12.18
CA SER A 594 -6.98 -7.01 11.21
C SER A 594 -8.49 -6.78 11.44
N PHE A 595 -9.16 -7.63 12.20
CA PHE A 595 -10.63 -7.68 12.26
C PHE A 595 -11.16 -7.51 13.69
N GLY A 596 -12.29 -6.81 13.84
CA GLY A 596 -13.03 -6.70 15.10
C GLY A 596 -13.91 -7.91 15.40
N GLY A 597 -14.23 -8.71 14.38
CA GLY A 597 -14.96 -9.97 14.52
C GLY A 597 -14.73 -10.90 13.33
N ILE A 598 -14.98 -12.19 13.55
CA ILE A 598 -14.89 -13.24 12.53
C ILE A 598 -16.26 -13.90 12.41
N ASN A 599 -16.81 -13.91 11.19
CA ASN A 599 -18.00 -14.66 10.82
C ASN A 599 -17.56 -15.86 9.98
N LEU A 600 -17.52 -17.04 10.59
CA LEU A 600 -17.22 -18.29 9.90
C LEU A 600 -18.46 -18.75 9.11
N GLU A 601 -18.24 -19.10 7.85
CA GLU A 601 -19.23 -19.59 6.90
C GLU A 601 -18.73 -20.91 6.30
N ASP A 602 -19.66 -21.87 6.19
CA ASP A 602 -19.46 -23.23 5.68
C ASP A 602 -18.65 -24.16 6.62
#